data_AF-A0A6V8NQI8-F1
#
_entry.id   AF-A0A6V8NQI8-F1
#
_cell.length_a   1.000
_cell.length_b   1.000
_cell.length_c   1.000
_cell.angle_alpha   90.00
_cell.angle_beta   90.00
_cell.angle_gamma   90.00
#
_symmetry.space_group_name_H-M   'P 1'
#
loop_
_entity.id
_entity.type
_entity.pdbx_description
1 polymer ?
#
loop_
_entity_poly.entity_id
_entity_poly.type
_entity_poly.pdbx_seq_one_letter_code
_entity_poly.pdbx_strand_id
1 'polypeptide(L)'
;FHPVLKEINKPLIIDIYDPFNLSSLIEYRDHPMDEQLKTNTSVRDAINQQLYYGDFFICASEKQRDYWLGMLSALGRVNPYTFGEDPTLRKLIDVVPFGLPTKRPLHSRRALKGVVPRIEADDFVLLWGGGIYNWLDPRVLIKAMTKIWEIRPDIKLFFLGVKHPNPQVKELAMVNETVSLAKSLG
;
A
#
# COMPACT_ATOMS: atom_id res chain seq x y z
N PHE A 1 6.68 2.22 -17.97
CA PHE A 1 6.32 3.51 -18.59
C PHE A 1 6.05 3.27 -20.07
N HIS A 2 4.84 3.55 -20.55
CA HIS A 2 4.47 3.22 -21.93
C HIS A 2 5.20 4.16 -22.93
N PRO A 3 5.90 3.65 -23.96
CA PRO A 3 6.72 4.48 -24.85
C PRO A 3 5.99 5.67 -25.47
N VAL A 4 4.73 5.48 -25.87
CA VAL A 4 3.86 6.54 -26.43
C VAL A 4 3.78 7.79 -25.55
N LEU A 5 3.85 7.65 -24.22
CA LEU A 5 3.80 8.80 -23.31
C LEU A 5 4.99 9.76 -23.49
N LYS A 6 6.11 9.30 -24.05
CA LYS A 6 7.28 10.16 -24.35
C LYS A 6 7.05 11.06 -25.57
N GLU A 7 6.12 10.68 -26.44
CA GLU A 7 5.91 11.31 -27.74
C GLU A 7 4.68 12.23 -27.74
N ILE A 8 3.84 12.16 -26.71
CA ILE A 8 2.67 13.02 -26.61
C ILE A 8 3.07 14.43 -26.19
N ASN A 9 2.60 15.43 -26.93
CA ASN A 9 2.75 16.84 -26.57
C ASN A 9 1.65 17.28 -25.59
N LYS A 10 1.59 16.63 -24.42
CA LYS A 10 0.59 16.87 -23.37
C LYS A 10 1.26 16.82 -22.00
N PRO A 11 0.84 17.66 -21.02
CA PRO A 11 1.33 17.57 -19.66
C PRO A 11 1.09 16.18 -19.04
N LEU A 12 2.11 15.64 -18.40
CA LEU A 12 2.10 14.35 -17.73
C LEU A 12 2.11 14.53 -16.21
N ILE A 13 0.99 14.17 -15.58
CA ILE A 13 0.92 14.01 -14.13
C ILE A 13 1.19 12.54 -13.80
N ILE A 14 2.23 12.28 -13.03
CA ILE A 14 2.62 10.92 -12.65
C ILE A 14 2.25 10.67 -11.18
N ASP A 15 1.40 9.68 -10.97
CA ASP A 15 1.14 9.14 -9.63
C ASP A 15 2.25 8.15 -9.25
N ILE A 16 3.07 8.57 -8.28
CA ILE A 16 4.17 7.79 -7.70
C ILE A 16 3.84 7.40 -6.26
N TYR A 17 2.57 7.21 -5.94
CA TYR A 17 2.15 6.72 -4.64
C TYR A 17 2.75 5.35 -4.29
N ASP A 18 2.77 4.39 -5.23
CA ASP A 18 3.25 3.04 -4.94
C ASP A 18 4.78 2.95 -5.10
N PRO A 19 5.55 2.72 -4.02
CA PRO A 19 7.00 2.64 -4.09
C PRO A 19 7.45 1.26 -4.60
N PHE A 20 7.19 0.99 -5.88
CA PHE A 20 7.45 -0.31 -6.52
C PHE A 20 8.88 -0.80 -6.34
N ASN A 21 9.86 0.10 -6.32
CA ASN A 21 11.26 -0.24 -6.10
C ASN A 21 11.57 -0.78 -4.70
N LEU A 22 10.73 -0.50 -3.71
CA LEU A 22 10.82 -1.07 -2.38
C LEU A 22 9.96 -2.34 -2.26
N SER A 23 8.72 -2.31 -2.76
CA SER A 23 7.83 -3.47 -2.67
C SER A 23 8.34 -4.67 -3.48
N SER A 24 8.96 -4.44 -4.64
CA SER A 24 9.55 -5.51 -5.45
C SER A 24 10.68 -6.26 -4.74
N LEU A 25 11.40 -5.61 -3.81
CA LEU A 25 12.46 -6.26 -3.04
C LEU A 25 11.88 -7.31 -2.09
N ILE A 26 10.71 -7.02 -1.50
CA ILE A 26 10.02 -7.95 -0.61
C ILE A 26 9.34 -9.05 -1.42
N GLU A 27 8.72 -8.69 -2.56
CA GLU A 27 8.01 -9.64 -3.42
C GLU A 27 8.95 -10.70 -4.01
N TYR A 28 10.15 -10.31 -4.45
CA TYR A 28 11.09 -11.20 -5.12
C TYR A 28 12.18 -11.77 -4.18
N ARG A 29 12.10 -11.52 -2.87
CA ARG A 29 13.16 -11.89 -1.91
C ARG A 29 13.57 -13.37 -1.93
N ASP A 30 12.63 -14.25 -2.27
CA ASP A 30 12.81 -15.72 -2.27
C ASP A 30 13.06 -16.28 -3.68
N HIS A 31 13.15 -15.43 -4.69
CA HIS A 31 13.50 -15.81 -6.07
C HIS A 31 15.02 -15.94 -6.24
N PRO A 32 15.49 -16.65 -7.30
CA PRO A 32 16.89 -16.63 -7.72
C PRO A 32 17.42 -15.19 -7.91
N MET A 33 18.69 -14.96 -7.57
CA MET A 33 19.29 -13.61 -7.57
C MET A 33 19.27 -12.93 -8.95
N ASP A 34 19.38 -13.71 -10.04
CA ASP A 34 19.27 -13.20 -11.41
C ASP A 34 17.86 -12.64 -11.70
N GLU A 35 16.81 -13.30 -11.22
CA GLU A 35 15.44 -12.77 -11.31
C GLU A 35 15.23 -11.52 -10.45
N GLN A 36 15.81 -11.50 -9.24
CA GLN A 36 15.77 -10.32 -8.37
C GLN A 36 16.44 -9.11 -9.04
N LEU A 37 17.65 -9.29 -9.57
CA LEU A 37 18.41 -8.23 -10.25
C LEU A 37 17.71 -7.74 -11.52
N LYS A 38 17.15 -8.67 -12.31
CA LYS A 38 16.39 -8.34 -13.52
C LYS A 38 15.16 -7.49 -13.17
N THR A 39 14.41 -7.89 -12.15
CA THR A 39 13.21 -7.17 -11.70
C THR A 39 13.58 -5.80 -11.12
N ASN A 40 14.56 -5.75 -10.23
CA ASN A 40 15.04 -4.50 -9.64
C ASN A 40 15.49 -3.50 -10.71
N THR A 41 16.25 -3.95 -11.70
CA THR A 41 16.67 -3.12 -12.84
C THR A 41 15.46 -2.62 -13.63
N SER A 42 14.53 -3.52 -13.97
CA SER A 42 13.34 -3.15 -14.75
C SER A 42 12.46 -2.13 -14.04
N VAL A 43 12.22 -2.31 -12.72
CA VAL A 43 11.44 -1.39 -11.89
C VAL A 43 12.14 -0.04 -11.76
N ARG A 44 13.45 -0.05 -11.47
CA ARG A 44 14.27 1.17 -11.38
C ARG A 44 14.22 1.95 -12.69
N ASP A 45 14.42 1.29 -13.82
CA ASP A 45 14.45 1.94 -15.13
C ASP A 45 13.07 2.53 -15.48
N ALA A 46 11.98 1.82 -15.14
CA ALA A 46 10.62 2.32 -15.31
C ALA A 46 10.33 3.55 -14.43
N ILE A 47 10.80 3.58 -13.18
CA ILE A 47 10.66 4.74 -12.29
C ILE A 47 11.50 5.90 -12.79
N ASN A 48 12.76 5.67 -13.18
CA ASN A 48 13.62 6.72 -13.72
C ASN A 48 13.01 7.36 -14.95
N GLN A 49 12.42 6.58 -15.87
CA GLN A 49 11.70 7.14 -17.01
C GLN A 49 10.50 7.98 -16.58
N GLN A 50 9.70 7.52 -15.62
CA GLN A 50 8.57 8.29 -15.10
C GLN A 50 9.01 9.62 -14.50
N LEU A 51 10.04 9.60 -13.65
CA LEU A 51 10.59 10.80 -13.01
C LEU A 51 11.32 11.73 -14.00
N TYR A 52 11.84 11.19 -15.09
CA TYR A 52 12.50 11.99 -16.12
C TYR A 52 11.48 12.72 -17.01
N TYR A 53 10.45 12.00 -17.50
CA TYR A 53 9.49 12.52 -18.47
C TYR A 53 8.25 13.18 -17.85
N GLY A 54 7.95 12.96 -16.56
CA GLY A 54 6.78 13.55 -15.92
C GLY A 54 6.90 15.07 -15.71
N ASP A 55 5.83 15.82 -15.89
CA ASP A 55 5.83 17.28 -15.67
C ASP A 55 5.49 17.63 -14.21
N PHE A 56 4.60 16.84 -13.59
CA PHE A 56 4.18 17.00 -12.21
C PHE A 56 3.99 15.63 -11.55
N PHE A 57 4.29 15.55 -10.25
CA PHE A 57 4.24 14.30 -9.50
C PHE A 57 3.26 14.38 -8.33
N ILE A 58 2.55 13.29 -8.09
CA ILE A 58 1.70 13.15 -6.90
C ILE A 58 2.07 11.90 -6.10
N CYS A 59 1.99 12.00 -4.77
CA CYS A 59 2.17 10.88 -3.84
C CYS A 59 1.20 11.00 -2.66
N ALA A 60 1.06 9.98 -1.81
CA ALA A 60 0.01 9.98 -0.79
C ALA A 60 0.41 10.57 0.57
N SER A 61 1.68 10.90 0.80
CA SER A 61 2.10 11.49 2.08
C SER A 61 3.36 12.35 1.95
N GLU A 62 3.56 13.26 2.90
CA GLU A 62 4.78 14.08 2.99
C GLU A 62 6.05 13.21 3.12
N LYS A 63 5.96 12.07 3.82
CA LYS A 63 7.09 11.13 3.93
C LYS A 63 7.47 10.49 2.59
N GLN A 64 6.47 10.17 1.76
CA GLN A 64 6.73 9.71 0.39
C GLN A 64 7.28 10.84 -0.46
N ARG A 65 6.78 12.06 -0.29
CA ARG A 65 7.29 13.23 -0.98
C ARG A 65 8.78 13.44 -0.72
N ASP A 66 9.22 13.35 0.54
CA ASP A 66 10.64 13.43 0.89
C ASP A 66 11.47 12.34 0.21
N TYR A 67 10.96 11.12 0.18
CA TYR A 67 11.60 9.99 -0.50
C TYR A 67 11.80 10.25 -2.00
N TRP A 68 10.74 10.72 -2.68
CA TRP A 68 10.79 10.99 -4.11
C TRP A 68 11.58 12.24 -4.47
N LEU A 69 11.60 13.26 -3.61
CA LEU A 69 12.45 14.44 -3.77
C LEU A 69 13.93 14.05 -3.87
N GLY A 70 14.39 13.08 -3.09
CA GLY A 70 15.76 12.55 -3.21
C GLY A 70 16.06 11.98 -4.61
N MET A 71 15.13 11.22 -5.19
CA MET A 71 15.28 10.67 -6.55
C MET A 71 15.17 11.75 -7.63
N LEU A 72 14.24 12.70 -7.48
CA LEU A 72 14.08 13.85 -8.36
C LEU A 72 15.34 14.73 -8.37
N SER A 73 15.96 14.95 -7.21
CA SER A 73 17.26 15.62 -7.11
C SER A 73 18.36 14.86 -7.85
N ALA A 74 18.43 13.54 -7.68
CA ALA A 74 19.43 12.71 -8.37
C ALA A 74 19.28 12.74 -9.91
N LEU A 75 18.07 12.98 -10.41
CA LEU A 75 17.77 13.12 -11.84
C LEU A 75 17.81 14.58 -12.34
N GLY A 76 18.24 15.53 -11.51
CA GLY A 76 18.35 16.95 -11.88
C GLY A 76 17.01 17.67 -12.01
N ARG A 77 15.90 17.09 -11.53
CA ARG A 77 14.57 17.72 -11.54
C ARG A 77 14.40 18.77 -10.46
N VAL A 78 15.09 18.62 -9.34
CA VAL A 78 15.28 19.70 -8.36
C VAL A 78 16.49 20.51 -8.81
N ASN A 79 16.26 21.72 -9.31
CA ASN A 79 17.27 22.58 -9.91
C ASN A 79 16.89 24.07 -9.75
N PRO A 80 17.75 25.03 -10.14
CA PRO A 80 17.45 26.46 -9.96
C PRO A 80 16.17 26.94 -10.65
N TYR A 81 15.75 26.32 -11.75
CA TYR A 81 14.51 26.68 -12.45
C TYR A 81 13.30 26.25 -11.62
N THR A 82 13.22 24.97 -11.21
CA THR A 82 12.09 24.46 -10.42
C THR A 82 12.03 25.07 -9.02
N PHE A 83 13.19 25.35 -8.41
CA PHE A 83 13.27 26.07 -7.13
C PHE A 83 12.86 27.54 -7.27
N GLY A 84 13.24 28.20 -8.38
CA GLY A 84 12.85 29.59 -8.66
C GLY A 84 11.35 29.76 -8.88
N GLU A 85 10.68 28.76 -9.46
CA GLU A 85 9.22 28.75 -9.64
C GLU A 85 8.44 28.55 -8.33
N ASP A 86 8.99 27.75 -7.42
CA ASP A 86 8.44 27.46 -6.10
C ASP A 86 9.52 26.86 -5.16
N PRO A 87 10.01 27.63 -4.18
CA PRO A 87 11.01 27.16 -3.21
C PRO A 87 10.54 25.99 -2.35
N THR A 88 9.22 25.75 -2.25
CA THR A 88 8.67 24.59 -1.54
C THR A 88 8.68 23.33 -2.39
N LEU A 89 8.89 23.44 -3.71
CA LEU A 89 8.81 22.38 -4.71
C LEU A 89 7.44 21.71 -4.82
N ARG A 90 6.36 22.34 -4.32
CA ARG A 90 4.98 21.84 -4.47
C ARG A 90 4.43 22.01 -5.87
N LYS A 91 5.03 22.88 -6.69
CA LYS A 91 4.77 22.92 -8.14
C LYS A 91 5.45 21.80 -8.94
N LEU A 92 6.39 21.06 -8.32
CA LEU A 92 7.04 19.89 -8.93
C LEU A 92 6.39 18.60 -8.44
N ILE A 93 6.21 18.46 -7.12
CA ILE A 93 5.61 17.28 -6.49
C ILE A 93 4.75 17.68 -5.30
N ASP A 94 3.52 17.16 -5.24
CA ASP A 94 2.60 17.42 -4.12
C ASP A 94 1.90 16.17 -3.58
N VAL A 95 1.25 16.33 -2.44
CA VAL A 95 0.59 15.25 -1.71
C VAL A 95 -0.90 15.21 -2.04
N VAL A 96 -1.34 14.12 -2.65
CA VAL A 96 -2.75 13.81 -2.90
C VAL A 96 -3.07 12.51 -2.15
N PRO A 97 -3.56 12.59 -0.89
CA PRO A 97 -3.87 11.40 -0.11
C PRO A 97 -5.13 10.72 -0.63
N PHE A 98 -5.24 9.41 -0.39
CA PHE A 98 -6.51 8.72 -0.59
C PHE A 98 -7.58 9.29 0.35
N GLY A 99 -8.71 9.69 -0.22
CA GLY A 99 -9.82 10.29 0.51
C GLY A 99 -10.99 9.34 0.69
N LEU A 100 -11.71 9.51 1.80
CA LEU A 100 -13.08 9.03 1.95
C LEU A 100 -14.05 10.20 1.71
N PRO A 101 -15.30 9.94 1.30
CA PRO A 101 -16.32 10.99 1.25
C PRO A 101 -16.41 11.75 2.57
N THR A 102 -16.54 13.08 2.49
CA THR A 102 -16.65 13.95 3.69
C THR A 102 -17.91 13.65 4.50
N LYS A 103 -18.96 13.17 3.84
CA LYS A 103 -20.17 12.68 4.49
C LYS A 103 -19.88 11.32 5.12
N ARG A 104 -20.04 11.25 6.45
CA ARG A 104 -19.96 10.00 7.19
C ARG A 104 -20.95 8.97 6.62
N PRO A 105 -20.57 7.68 6.54
CA PRO A 105 -21.50 6.64 6.12
C PRO A 105 -22.68 6.59 7.09
N LEU A 106 -23.90 6.50 6.56
CA LEU A 106 -25.10 6.30 7.36
C LEU A 106 -25.26 4.82 7.68
N HIS A 107 -25.50 4.51 8.96
CA HIS A 107 -25.77 3.15 9.37
C HIS A 107 -27.18 2.75 8.93
N SER A 108 -27.29 1.95 7.86
CA SER A 108 -28.58 1.51 7.31
C SER A 108 -29.03 0.14 7.82
N ARG A 109 -28.08 -0.71 8.24
CA ARG A 109 -28.35 -2.06 8.76
C ARG A 109 -27.18 -2.58 9.58
N ARG A 110 -27.45 -3.52 10.48
CA ARG A 110 -26.41 -4.34 11.10
C ARG A 110 -25.73 -5.19 10.02
N ALA A 111 -24.41 -5.22 10.02
CA ALA A 111 -23.61 -5.96 9.03
C ALA A 111 -22.60 -6.94 9.67
N LEU A 112 -22.30 -6.77 10.96
CA LEU A 112 -21.24 -7.51 11.66
C LEU A 112 -21.74 -8.01 13.01
N LYS A 113 -21.89 -7.12 13.99
CA LYS A 113 -22.34 -7.46 15.35
C LYS A 113 -23.79 -7.95 15.37
N GLY A 114 -24.03 -9.13 15.92
CA GLY A 114 -25.31 -9.82 15.95
C GLY A 114 -25.77 -10.37 14.58
N VAL A 115 -24.88 -10.40 13.58
CA VAL A 115 -25.18 -10.88 12.21
C VAL A 115 -24.18 -11.95 11.79
N VAL A 116 -22.89 -11.69 11.95
CA VAL A 116 -21.83 -12.68 11.69
C VAL A 116 -21.79 -13.67 12.85
N PRO A 117 -21.79 -14.99 12.59
CA PRO A 117 -21.72 -16.00 13.65
C PRO A 117 -20.54 -15.75 14.60
N ARG A 118 -20.78 -15.93 15.91
CA ARG A 118 -19.80 -15.76 17.00
C ARG A 118 -19.35 -14.31 17.26
N ILE A 119 -20.08 -13.33 16.72
CA ILE A 119 -19.92 -11.91 17.06
C ILE A 119 -21.27 -11.40 17.57
N GLU A 120 -21.38 -11.28 18.89
CA GLU A 120 -22.58 -10.84 19.57
C GLU A 120 -22.82 -9.33 19.38
N ALA A 121 -24.02 -8.88 19.75
CA ALA A 121 -24.40 -7.47 19.60
C ALA A 121 -23.48 -6.51 20.38
N ASP A 122 -23.02 -6.95 21.55
CA ASP A 122 -22.28 -6.13 22.51
C ASP A 122 -20.75 -6.40 22.49
N ASP A 123 -20.29 -7.38 21.70
CA ASP A 123 -18.87 -7.71 21.57
C ASP A 123 -18.05 -6.51 21.09
N PHE A 124 -16.80 -6.38 21.56
CA PHE A 124 -15.86 -5.41 21.04
C PHE A 124 -15.14 -6.00 19.82
N VAL A 125 -15.22 -5.34 18.65
CA VAL A 125 -14.63 -5.87 17.42
C VAL A 125 -13.43 -5.06 16.98
N LEU A 126 -12.26 -5.71 16.96
CA LEU A 126 -11.07 -5.26 16.27
C LEU A 126 -11.21 -5.58 14.77
N LEU A 127 -11.04 -4.56 13.94
CA LEU A 127 -11.23 -4.67 12.50
C LEU A 127 -9.88 -4.60 11.79
N TRP A 128 -9.53 -5.65 11.05
CA TRP A 128 -8.45 -5.60 10.08
C TRP A 128 -9.01 -5.11 8.74
N GLY A 129 -8.78 -3.83 8.47
CA GLY A 129 -9.46 -3.07 7.42
C GLY A 129 -8.89 -3.21 5.99
N GLY A 130 -7.93 -4.11 5.76
CA GLY A 130 -7.26 -4.26 4.47
C GLY A 130 -6.95 -5.71 4.11
N GLY A 131 -6.20 -5.93 3.02
CA GLY A 131 -5.72 -7.25 2.64
C GLY A 131 -4.66 -7.81 3.59
N ILE A 132 -4.32 -9.09 3.40
CA ILE A 132 -3.17 -9.72 4.04
C ILE A 132 -2.05 -9.78 2.99
N TYR A 133 -0.95 -9.08 3.26
CA TYR A 133 0.18 -8.97 2.36
C TYR A 133 1.46 -9.49 3.04
N ASN A 134 2.45 -9.92 2.26
CA ASN A 134 3.71 -10.47 2.79
C ASN A 134 4.52 -9.47 3.63
N TRP A 135 4.27 -8.17 3.49
CA TRP A 135 4.90 -7.11 4.30
C TRP A 135 4.09 -6.70 5.55
N LEU A 136 2.94 -7.35 5.80
CA LEU A 136 2.19 -7.22 7.04
C LEU A 136 2.43 -8.47 7.91
N ASP A 137 2.26 -8.34 9.22
CA ASP A 137 2.36 -9.49 10.15
C ASP A 137 1.06 -9.70 10.95
N PRO A 138 0.00 -10.23 10.31
CA PRO A 138 -1.25 -10.57 11.00
C PRO A 138 -1.07 -11.71 12.03
N ARG A 139 0.02 -12.49 11.97
CA ARG A 139 0.26 -13.62 12.87
C ARG A 139 0.54 -13.16 14.29
N VAL A 140 1.25 -12.05 14.45
CA VAL A 140 1.46 -11.40 15.75
C VAL A 140 0.11 -11.00 16.36
N LEU A 141 -0.79 -10.44 15.56
CA LEU A 141 -2.12 -10.07 16.01
C LEU A 141 -2.95 -11.29 16.43
N ILE A 142 -2.93 -12.38 15.66
CA ILE A 142 -3.62 -13.63 16.03
C ILE A 142 -3.07 -14.20 17.34
N LYS A 143 -1.75 -14.25 17.52
CA LYS A 143 -1.12 -14.70 18.77
C LYS A 143 -1.44 -13.79 19.96
N ALA A 144 -1.64 -12.50 19.73
CA ALA A 144 -2.09 -11.58 20.77
C ALA A 144 -3.56 -11.85 21.14
N MET A 145 -4.39 -12.14 20.13
CA MET A 145 -5.81 -12.45 20.35
C MET A 145 -6.03 -13.69 21.20
N THR A 146 -5.20 -14.74 21.10
CA THR A 146 -5.33 -15.91 21.98
C THR A 146 -5.15 -15.53 23.45
N LYS A 147 -4.14 -14.71 23.77
CA LYS A 147 -3.91 -14.21 25.12
C LYS A 147 -5.02 -13.29 25.61
N ILE A 148 -5.55 -12.45 24.72
CA ILE A 148 -6.67 -11.54 25.05
C ILE A 148 -7.91 -12.36 25.38
N TRP A 149 -8.19 -13.41 24.61
CA TRP A 149 -9.40 -14.21 24.75
C TRP A 149 -9.50 -14.92 26.11
N GLU A 150 -8.38 -15.28 26.73
CA GLU A 150 -8.33 -15.85 28.09
C GLU A 150 -8.92 -14.93 29.17
N ILE A 151 -8.91 -13.61 28.94
CA ILE A 151 -9.33 -12.59 29.92
C ILE A 151 -10.59 -11.85 29.43
N ARG A 152 -10.69 -11.63 28.12
CA ARG A 152 -11.73 -10.82 27.46
C ARG A 152 -12.27 -11.55 26.23
N PRO A 153 -13.08 -12.61 26.43
CA PRO A 153 -13.66 -13.39 25.33
C PRO A 153 -14.65 -12.58 24.48
N ASP A 154 -15.12 -11.42 24.95
CA ASP A 154 -15.96 -10.47 24.23
C ASP A 154 -15.21 -9.65 23.17
N ILE A 155 -13.87 -9.71 23.15
CA ILE A 155 -13.06 -9.06 22.10
C ILE A 155 -12.90 -10.01 20.92
N LYS A 156 -13.40 -9.60 19.74
CA LYS A 156 -13.34 -10.36 18.48
C LYS A 156 -12.41 -9.68 17.48
N LEU A 157 -11.70 -10.47 16.69
CA LEU A 157 -10.94 -9.98 15.54
C LEU A 157 -11.65 -10.36 14.24
N PHE A 158 -11.90 -9.38 13.39
CA PHE A 158 -12.54 -9.58 12.10
C PHE A 158 -11.66 -9.07 10.95
N PHE A 159 -11.35 -9.92 9.98
CA PHE A 159 -10.65 -9.56 8.75
C PHE A 159 -11.66 -9.26 7.64
N LEU A 160 -11.73 -7.99 7.18
CA LEU A 160 -12.69 -7.57 6.14
C LEU A 160 -12.40 -8.19 4.77
N GLY A 161 -11.12 -8.39 4.45
CA GLY A 161 -10.69 -8.92 3.17
C GLY A 161 -9.37 -9.66 3.31
N VAL A 162 -9.30 -10.86 2.74
CA VAL A 162 -8.09 -11.69 2.74
C VAL A 162 -7.50 -11.83 1.34
N LYS A 163 -8.31 -11.65 0.30
CA LYS A 163 -7.92 -11.82 -1.10
C LYS A 163 -7.53 -10.50 -1.75
N HIS A 164 -6.53 -10.55 -2.61
CA HIS A 164 -6.15 -9.43 -3.45
C HIS A 164 -7.30 -9.03 -4.42
N PRO A 165 -7.64 -7.74 -4.57
CA PRO A 165 -8.75 -7.31 -5.43
C PRO A 165 -8.49 -7.54 -6.92
N ASN A 166 -7.22 -7.47 -7.37
CA ASN A 166 -6.83 -7.86 -8.72
C ASN A 166 -6.67 -9.39 -8.80
N PRO A 167 -7.48 -10.11 -9.61
CA PRO A 167 -7.42 -11.56 -9.72
C PRO A 167 -6.15 -12.10 -10.40
N GLN A 168 -5.38 -11.23 -11.06
CA GLN A 168 -4.12 -11.60 -11.73
C GLN A 168 -2.94 -11.68 -10.77
N VAL A 169 -3.08 -11.13 -9.55
CA VAL A 169 -2.04 -11.21 -8.53
C VAL A 169 -2.14 -12.57 -7.83
N LYS A 170 -1.02 -13.30 -7.80
CA LYS A 170 -0.94 -14.60 -7.11
C LYS A 170 -1.29 -14.42 -5.63
N GLU A 171 -1.94 -15.43 -5.06
CA GLU A 171 -2.22 -15.42 -3.63
C GLU A 171 -0.90 -15.38 -2.84
N LEU A 172 -0.82 -14.41 -1.93
CA LEU A 172 0.38 -14.17 -1.13
C LEU A 172 0.45 -15.22 -0.01
N ALA A 173 1.65 -15.79 0.21
CA ALA A 173 1.88 -16.85 1.19
C ALA A 173 1.35 -16.50 2.59
N MET A 174 1.47 -15.22 2.99
CA MET A 174 1.00 -14.73 4.27
C MET A 174 -0.49 -15.01 4.52
N VAL A 175 -1.35 -15.03 3.48
CA VAL A 175 -2.78 -15.36 3.62
C VAL A 175 -2.93 -16.78 4.18
N ASN A 176 -2.28 -17.75 3.54
CA ASN A 176 -2.36 -19.16 3.90
C ASN A 176 -1.72 -19.44 5.26
N GLU A 177 -0.59 -18.82 5.56
CA GLU A 177 0.05 -18.91 6.88
C GLU A 177 -0.85 -18.37 7.99
N THR A 178 -1.50 -17.23 7.75
CA THR A 178 -2.41 -16.57 8.72
C THR A 178 -3.60 -17.46 9.03
N VAL A 179 -4.25 -18.02 7.99
CA VAL A 179 -5.39 -18.93 8.15
C VAL A 179 -4.97 -20.22 8.86
N SER A 180 -3.80 -20.77 8.52
CA SER A 180 -3.29 -22.01 9.13
C SER A 180 -2.98 -21.82 10.61
N LEU A 181 -2.38 -20.68 10.97
CA LEU A 181 -2.12 -20.32 12.36
C LEU A 181 -3.41 -20.14 13.15
N ALA A 182 -4.41 -19.43 12.60
CA ALA A 182 -5.72 -19.29 13.24
C ALA A 182 -6.32 -20.66 13.54
N LYS A 183 -6.37 -21.56 12.55
CA LYS A 183 -6.89 -22.93 12.73
C LYS A 183 -6.15 -23.74 13.79
N SER A 184 -4.83 -23.57 13.92
CA SER A 184 -4.04 -24.29 14.93
C SER A 184 -4.29 -23.82 16.36
N LEU A 185 -4.83 -22.62 16.55
CA LEU A 185 -5.03 -21.99 17.85
C LEU A 185 -6.47 -22.13 18.38
N GLY A 186 -7.39 -22.66 17.57
CA GLY A 186 -8.82 -22.82 17.89
C GLY A 186 -9.69 -21.65 17.44
#